data_AF-A0A9E2EAL9-F1
#
_entry.id   AF-A0A9E2EAL9-F1
#
_cell.length_a   1.000
_cell.length_b   1.000
_cell.length_c   1.000
_cell.angle_alpha   90.00
_cell.angle_beta   90.00
_cell.angle_gamma   90.00
#
_symmetry.space_group_name_H-M   'P 1'
#
loop_
_entity.id
_entity.type
_entity.pdbx_description
1 polymer ?
#
loop_
_entity_poly.entity_id
_entity_poly.type
_entity_poly.pdbx_seq_one_letter_code
_entity_poly.pdbx_strand_id
1 'polypeptide(L)'
;MGRSNPKEMARMAVERNGLYRLLATVFRKEFTAELVRELKDPEFLRDLSEVGADIEVFSNLSPDKEFLEELSLEFSRLFMGPGQHVSPYESVHLGGEGASLWGPQTINVKKFIEQSGFVYETDYHGLPDHISVELEFMAHLTQLEAEAWELDQTDEAINSLLFQKEFLERHLALWVTKFSAKVEELAEIPIYPQLATLTRDFVEADHQELGKISTEIMN
;
A
#
# COMPACT_ATOMS: atom_id res chain seq x y z
N MET A 1 3.44 33.16 3.40
CA MET A 1 3.56 31.71 3.58
C MET A 1 3.46 31.09 2.21
N GLY A 2 4.51 30.41 1.76
CA GLY A 2 4.63 29.97 0.38
C GLY A 2 3.73 28.78 0.13
N ARG A 3 2.82 28.88 -0.84
CA ARG A 3 2.15 27.69 -1.39
C ARG A 3 3.23 26.70 -1.80
N SER A 4 3.06 25.44 -1.43
CA SER A 4 3.95 24.35 -1.86
C SER A 4 4.14 24.41 -3.37
N ASN A 5 5.39 24.28 -3.82
CA ASN A 5 5.74 24.39 -5.23
C ASN A 5 5.01 23.28 -6.02
N PRO A 6 4.15 23.58 -7.01
CA PRO A 6 3.39 22.56 -7.75
C PRO A 6 4.27 21.44 -8.34
N LYS A 7 5.48 21.79 -8.81
CA LYS A 7 6.42 20.78 -9.33
C LYS A 7 6.93 19.83 -8.26
N GLU A 8 7.12 20.33 -7.04
CA GLU A 8 7.55 19.52 -5.92
C GLU A 8 6.40 18.62 -5.43
N MET A 9 5.18 19.16 -5.39
CA MET A 9 3.98 18.38 -5.06
C MET A 9 3.74 17.25 -6.06
N ALA A 10 3.88 17.52 -7.37
CA ALA A 10 3.82 16.50 -8.40
C ALA A 10 4.87 15.40 -8.20
N ARG A 11 6.13 15.79 -7.95
CA ARG A 11 7.23 14.85 -7.69
C ARG A 11 6.94 13.94 -6.49
N MET A 12 6.51 14.53 -5.36
CA MET A 12 6.15 13.77 -4.16
C MET A 12 4.99 12.80 -4.42
N ALA A 13 3.96 13.23 -5.16
CA ALA A 13 2.85 12.36 -5.54
C ALA A 13 3.30 11.16 -6.39
N VAL A 14 4.23 11.37 -7.34
CA VAL A 14 4.83 10.30 -8.15
C VAL A 14 5.62 9.30 -7.29
N GLU A 15 6.40 9.79 -6.32
CA GLU A 15 7.18 8.92 -5.42
C GLU A 15 6.27 8.05 -4.55
N ARG A 16 5.21 8.64 -3.99
CA ARG A 16 4.19 7.88 -3.26
C ARG A 16 3.48 6.86 -4.13
N ASN A 17 3.13 7.24 -5.37
CA ASN A 17 2.54 6.31 -6.33
C ASN A 17 3.40 5.06 -6.52
N GLY A 18 4.71 5.25 -6.74
CA GLY A 18 5.66 4.15 -6.90
C GLY A 18 5.64 3.17 -5.72
N LEU A 19 5.71 3.68 -4.49
CA LEU A 19 5.67 2.85 -3.29
C LEU A 19 4.31 2.15 -3.11
N TYR A 20 3.19 2.85 -3.29
CA TYR A 20 1.86 2.22 -3.22
C TYR A 20 1.69 1.08 -4.24
N ARG A 21 2.17 1.27 -5.48
CA ARG A 21 2.09 0.23 -6.54
C ARG A 21 2.96 -0.98 -6.22
N LEU A 22 4.16 -0.75 -5.71
CA LEU A 22 5.04 -1.83 -5.26
C LEU A 22 4.36 -2.65 -4.16
N LEU A 23 3.90 -1.98 -3.11
CA LEU A 23 3.29 -2.63 -1.96
C LEU A 23 2.00 -3.36 -2.36
N ALA A 24 1.18 -2.77 -3.24
CA ALA A 24 0.03 -3.45 -3.82
C ALA A 24 0.44 -4.73 -4.56
N THR A 25 1.55 -4.71 -5.30
CA THR A 25 2.04 -5.86 -6.06
C THR A 25 2.46 -7.02 -5.15
N VAL A 26 3.31 -6.76 -4.15
CA VAL A 26 3.89 -7.79 -3.28
C VAL A 26 2.86 -8.50 -2.38
N PHE A 27 1.73 -7.85 -2.08
CA PHE A 27 0.63 -8.49 -1.33
C PHE A 27 -0.45 -9.11 -2.22
N ARG A 28 -0.42 -8.89 -3.54
CA ARG A 28 -1.44 -9.41 -4.47
C ARG A 28 -1.06 -10.73 -5.10
N LYS A 29 0.21 -10.88 -5.48
CA LYS A 29 0.70 -11.97 -6.31
C LYS A 29 2.01 -12.52 -5.77
N GLU A 30 2.33 -13.73 -6.19
CA GLU A 30 3.63 -14.35 -5.93
C GLU A 30 4.77 -13.55 -6.53
N PHE A 31 5.94 -13.63 -5.90
CA PHE A 31 7.15 -13.01 -6.41
C PHE A 31 7.57 -13.66 -7.73
N THR A 32 7.92 -12.83 -8.71
CA THR A 32 8.51 -13.28 -9.97
C THR A 32 10.01 -13.03 -9.98
N ALA A 33 10.72 -13.71 -10.88
CA ALA A 33 12.15 -13.45 -11.08
C ALA A 33 12.41 -12.00 -11.52
N GLU A 34 11.47 -11.41 -12.27
CA GLU A 34 11.50 -10.01 -12.71
C GLU A 34 11.37 -9.07 -11.52
N LEU A 35 10.36 -9.27 -10.66
CA LEU A 35 10.18 -8.46 -9.46
C LEU A 35 11.37 -8.55 -8.51
N VAL A 36 11.94 -9.75 -8.32
CA VAL A 36 13.15 -9.90 -7.50
C VAL A 36 14.33 -9.12 -8.08
N ARG A 37 14.49 -9.10 -9.41
CA ARG A 37 15.56 -8.30 -10.05
C ARG A 37 15.33 -6.80 -9.84
N GLU A 38 14.09 -6.33 -9.93
CA GLU A 38 13.72 -4.93 -9.68
C GLU A 38 13.97 -4.53 -8.22
N LEU A 39 13.53 -5.36 -7.26
CA LEU A 39 13.74 -5.14 -5.82
C LEU A 39 15.22 -5.10 -5.42
N LYS A 40 16.11 -5.64 -6.25
CA LYS A 40 17.56 -5.68 -6.03
C LYS A 40 18.32 -4.61 -6.81
N ASP A 41 17.62 -3.74 -7.53
CA ASP A 41 18.27 -2.62 -8.20
C ASP A 41 18.96 -1.70 -7.16
N PRO A 42 20.24 -1.31 -7.36
CA PRO A 42 20.97 -0.50 -6.37
C PRO A 42 20.36 0.88 -6.12
N GLU A 43 19.71 1.50 -7.11
CA GLU A 43 19.03 2.78 -6.90
C GLU A 43 17.80 2.56 -6.04
N PHE A 44 17.03 1.52 -6.37
CA PHE A 44 15.85 1.16 -5.60
C PHE A 44 16.15 0.78 -4.14
N LEU A 45 17.21 0.00 -3.89
CA LEU A 45 17.64 -0.36 -2.53
C LEU A 45 18.04 0.86 -1.70
N ARG A 46 18.66 1.87 -2.33
CA ARG A 46 19.00 3.13 -1.66
C ARG A 46 17.73 3.87 -1.26
N ASP A 47 16.76 3.98 -2.16
CA ASP A 47 15.49 4.65 -1.87
C ASP A 47 14.73 3.94 -0.73
N LEU A 48 14.72 2.59 -0.74
CA LEU A 48 14.19 1.78 0.34
C LEU A 48 14.92 2.00 1.67
N SER A 49 16.25 2.15 1.65
CA SER A 49 17.03 2.45 2.85
C SER A 49 16.68 3.81 3.44
N GLU A 50 16.41 4.82 2.61
CA GLU A 50 16.04 6.17 3.07
C GLU A 50 14.70 6.19 3.80
N VAL A 51 13.78 5.30 3.43
CA VAL A 51 12.50 5.08 4.12
C VAL A 51 12.59 4.04 5.26
N GLY A 52 13.81 3.64 5.66
CA GLY A 52 14.06 2.81 6.83
C GLY A 52 13.96 1.30 6.60
N ALA A 53 13.93 0.85 5.34
CA ALA A 53 13.88 -0.57 5.04
C ALA A 53 15.23 -1.27 5.26
N ASP A 54 15.22 -2.51 5.75
CA ASP A 54 16.42 -3.34 5.85
C ASP A 54 16.83 -3.87 4.47
N ILE A 55 17.79 -3.20 3.84
CA ILE A 55 18.30 -3.54 2.52
C ILE A 55 18.95 -4.93 2.45
N GLU A 56 19.43 -5.50 3.56
CA GLU A 56 20.03 -6.82 3.55
C GLU A 56 18.98 -7.88 3.21
N VAL A 57 17.76 -7.72 3.73
CA VAL A 57 16.62 -8.60 3.43
C VAL A 57 16.32 -8.64 1.94
N PHE A 58 16.26 -7.46 1.29
CA PHE A 58 16.02 -7.38 -0.16
C PHE A 58 17.20 -7.90 -0.98
N SER A 59 18.43 -7.59 -0.56
CA SER A 59 19.67 -8.02 -1.24
C SER A 59 19.82 -9.55 -1.25
N ASN A 60 19.30 -10.23 -0.24
CA ASN A 60 19.33 -11.69 -0.09
C ASN A 60 18.28 -12.43 -0.93
N LEU A 61 17.34 -11.73 -1.58
CA LEU A 61 16.39 -12.38 -2.48
C LEU A 61 17.12 -13.04 -3.66
N SER A 62 16.67 -14.22 -4.09
CA SER A 62 17.18 -14.89 -5.30
C SER A 62 16.09 -15.01 -6.38
N PRO A 63 16.39 -14.75 -7.66
CA PRO A 63 15.45 -15.01 -8.74
C PRO A 63 15.37 -16.50 -9.13
N ASP A 64 16.12 -17.36 -8.44
CA ASP A 64 16.15 -18.80 -8.71
C ASP A 64 14.81 -19.46 -8.39
N LYS A 65 14.46 -20.46 -9.17
CA LYS A 65 13.14 -21.10 -9.11
C LYS A 65 12.84 -21.69 -7.73
N GLU A 66 13.80 -22.35 -7.11
CA GLU A 66 13.65 -22.97 -5.79
C GLU A 66 13.32 -21.93 -4.72
N PHE A 67 13.96 -20.76 -4.76
CA PHE A 67 13.70 -19.67 -3.82
C PHE A 67 12.32 -19.02 -4.06
N LEU A 68 11.92 -18.85 -5.32
CA LEU A 68 10.58 -18.34 -5.65
C LEU A 68 9.48 -19.32 -5.21
N GLU A 69 9.72 -20.63 -5.32
CA GLU A 69 8.82 -21.67 -4.80
C GLU A 69 8.71 -21.60 -3.27
N GLU A 70 9.83 -21.40 -2.55
CA GLU A 70 9.81 -21.16 -1.10
C GLU A 70 8.98 -19.92 -0.73
N LEU A 71 9.13 -18.81 -1.45
CA LEU A 71 8.33 -17.61 -1.25
C LEU A 71 6.83 -17.83 -1.50
N SER A 72 6.46 -18.56 -2.56
CA SER A 72 5.06 -18.89 -2.88
C SER A 72 4.42 -19.79 -1.81
N LEU A 73 5.15 -20.79 -1.32
CA LEU A 73 4.70 -21.66 -0.24
C LEU A 73 4.44 -20.87 1.04
N GLU A 74 5.38 -19.98 1.39
CA GLU A 74 5.22 -19.10 2.53
C GLU A 74 4.06 -18.12 2.36
N PHE A 75 3.90 -17.51 1.18
CA PHE A 75 2.77 -16.62 0.89
C PHE A 75 1.43 -17.33 1.12
N SER A 76 1.31 -18.56 0.61
CA SER A 76 0.12 -19.39 0.77
C SER A 76 -0.14 -19.73 2.24
N ARG A 77 0.88 -20.17 2.97
CA ARG A 77 0.78 -20.47 4.41
C ARG A 77 0.35 -19.23 5.20
N LEU A 78 1.01 -18.11 4.94
CA LEU A 78 0.89 -16.88 5.72
C LEU A 78 -0.40 -16.12 5.46
N PHE A 79 -0.90 -16.06 4.21
CA PHE A 79 -2.06 -15.24 3.86
C PHE A 79 -3.32 -16.02 3.50
N MET A 80 -3.21 -17.32 3.17
CA MET A 80 -4.36 -18.13 2.71
C MET A 80 -4.70 -19.31 3.63
N GLY A 81 -3.76 -19.80 4.44
CA GLY A 81 -3.96 -20.97 5.30
C GLY A 81 -3.53 -22.28 4.63
N PRO A 82 -3.94 -23.47 5.14
CA PRO A 82 -5.10 -23.75 5.98
C PRO A 82 -4.85 -23.63 7.50
N GLY A 83 -3.64 -23.28 7.94
CA GLY A 83 -3.29 -23.12 9.35
C GLY A 83 -3.59 -21.72 9.90
N GLN A 84 -2.93 -21.38 11.01
CA GLN A 84 -2.87 -20.00 11.49
C GLN A 84 -2.28 -19.12 10.39
N HIS A 85 -3.02 -18.10 9.97
CA HIS A 85 -2.65 -17.20 8.87
C HIS A 85 -3.11 -15.77 9.21
N VAL A 86 -2.54 -14.81 8.51
CA VAL A 86 -2.91 -13.39 8.57
C VAL A 86 -3.89 -13.12 7.44
N SER A 87 -5.14 -12.80 7.79
CA SER A 87 -6.12 -12.37 6.80
C SER A 87 -5.70 -11.02 6.19
N PRO A 88 -5.66 -10.88 4.86
CA PRO A 88 -5.29 -9.62 4.21
C PRO A 88 -6.49 -8.68 3.98
N TYR A 89 -7.53 -8.73 4.81
CA TYR A 89 -8.78 -7.98 4.63
C TYR A 89 -9.14 -7.07 5.82
N GLU A 90 -9.48 -5.79 5.57
CA GLU A 90 -9.89 -4.81 6.60
C GLU A 90 -11.01 -5.37 7.49
N SER A 91 -12.02 -5.97 6.86
CA SER A 91 -13.20 -6.51 7.55
C SER A 91 -12.86 -7.56 8.62
N VAL A 92 -11.76 -8.30 8.46
CA VAL A 92 -11.32 -9.29 9.46
C VAL A 92 -10.59 -8.62 10.62
N HIS A 93 -9.86 -7.53 10.38
CA HIS A 93 -9.11 -6.84 11.44
C HIS A 93 -9.98 -5.88 12.25
N LEU A 94 -10.97 -5.25 11.63
CA LEU A 94 -11.87 -4.26 12.25
C LEU A 94 -13.25 -4.83 12.63
N GLY A 95 -13.65 -5.99 12.09
CA GLY A 95 -14.98 -6.57 12.31
C GLY A 95 -15.23 -7.16 13.71
N GLY A 96 -14.18 -7.36 14.52
CA GLY A 96 -14.30 -7.90 15.88
C GLY A 96 -14.92 -9.30 15.93
N GLU A 97 -15.75 -9.59 16.93
CA GLU A 97 -16.42 -10.89 17.11
C GLU A 97 -17.41 -11.24 15.97
N GLY A 98 -17.78 -10.27 15.14
CA GLY A 98 -18.70 -10.43 14.00
C GLY A 98 -18.04 -10.26 12.63
N ALA A 99 -16.71 -10.40 12.55
CA ALA A 99 -15.96 -10.25 11.32
C ALA A 99 -16.51 -11.12 10.18
N SER A 100 -16.78 -10.48 9.04
CA SER A 100 -17.26 -11.13 7.81
C SER A 100 -16.58 -10.47 6.62
N LEU A 101 -16.06 -11.30 5.71
CA LEU A 101 -15.34 -10.85 4.52
C LEU A 101 -16.16 -9.95 3.59
N TRP A 102 -17.50 -10.02 3.65
CA TRP A 102 -18.39 -9.10 2.93
C TRP A 102 -19.22 -8.26 3.90
N GLY A 103 -18.56 -7.80 4.96
CA GLY A 103 -19.16 -7.00 6.02
C GLY A 103 -19.31 -5.52 5.67
N PRO A 104 -19.75 -4.70 6.64
CA PRO A 104 -19.88 -3.26 6.48
C PRO A 104 -18.59 -2.56 5.99
N GLN A 105 -17.43 -3.03 6.44
CA GLN A 105 -16.11 -2.50 6.06
C GLN A 105 -15.89 -2.63 4.55
N THR A 106 -16.02 -3.83 4.00
CA THR A 106 -15.91 -4.11 2.56
C THR A 106 -16.87 -3.28 1.72
N ILE A 107 -18.11 -3.10 2.19
CA ILE A 107 -19.10 -2.25 1.51
C ILE A 107 -18.69 -0.78 1.53
N ASN A 108 -18.10 -0.30 2.62
CA ASN A 108 -17.64 1.08 2.73
C ASN A 108 -16.44 1.34 1.82
N VAL A 109 -15.44 0.45 1.82
CA VAL A 109 -14.29 0.54 0.90
C VAL A 109 -14.76 0.55 -0.55
N LYS A 110 -15.67 -0.38 -0.91
CA LYS A 110 -16.26 -0.43 -2.26
C LYS A 110 -16.89 0.91 -2.67
N LYS A 111 -17.71 1.51 -1.80
CA LYS A 111 -18.36 2.80 -2.08
C LYS A 111 -17.34 3.92 -2.26
N PHE A 112 -16.28 3.93 -1.45
CA PHE A 112 -15.23 4.93 -1.53
C PHE A 112 -14.48 4.84 -2.87
N ILE A 113 -14.12 3.62 -3.27
CA ILE A 113 -13.50 3.35 -4.57
C ILE A 113 -14.44 3.78 -5.71
N GLU A 114 -15.73 3.43 -5.66
CA GLU A 114 -16.70 3.80 -6.70
C GLU A 114 -16.92 5.33 -6.82
N GLN A 115 -16.76 6.08 -5.72
CA GLN A 115 -16.87 7.55 -5.73
C GLN A 115 -15.70 8.24 -6.47
N SER A 116 -14.56 7.58 -6.57
CA SER A 116 -13.35 8.11 -7.24
C SER A 116 -13.42 8.05 -8.77
N GLY A 117 -14.32 7.21 -9.32
CA GLY A 117 -14.28 6.83 -10.73
C GLY A 117 -13.28 5.72 -11.07
N PHE A 118 -12.57 5.16 -10.07
CA PHE A 118 -11.69 4.02 -10.24
C PHE A 118 -12.44 2.79 -10.72
N VAL A 119 -11.89 2.15 -11.76
CA VAL A 119 -12.36 0.89 -12.30
C VAL A 119 -11.32 -0.15 -11.96
N TYR A 120 -11.72 -1.19 -11.21
CA TYR A 120 -10.86 -2.33 -10.92
C TYR A 120 -10.25 -2.89 -12.22
N GLU A 121 -9.01 -3.39 -12.15
CA GLU A 121 -8.46 -4.20 -13.23
C GLU A 121 -9.46 -5.32 -13.55
N THR A 122 -9.78 -5.51 -14.84
CA THR A 122 -10.92 -6.32 -15.31
C THR A 122 -10.90 -7.78 -14.86
N ASP A 123 -9.74 -8.26 -14.37
CA ASP A 123 -9.49 -9.65 -14.00
C ASP A 123 -9.34 -9.86 -12.48
N TYR A 124 -9.52 -8.83 -11.64
CA TYR A 124 -9.45 -8.99 -10.19
C TYR A 124 -10.78 -9.49 -9.59
N HIS A 125 -10.74 -10.66 -8.96
CA HIS A 125 -11.91 -11.31 -8.32
C HIS A 125 -11.87 -11.27 -6.78
N GLY A 126 -10.91 -10.57 -6.18
CA GLY A 126 -10.85 -10.41 -4.72
C GLY A 126 -11.79 -9.34 -4.21
N LEU A 127 -11.81 -9.14 -2.89
CA LEU A 127 -12.75 -8.22 -2.23
C LEU A 127 -12.16 -6.80 -2.16
N PRO A 128 -13.00 -5.75 -2.20
CA PRO A 128 -12.56 -4.36 -2.15
C PRO A 128 -11.65 -3.99 -0.99
N ASP A 129 -11.81 -4.65 0.16
CA ASP A 129 -11.07 -4.37 1.40
C ASP A 129 -9.80 -5.24 1.57
N HIS A 130 -9.34 -5.86 0.50
CA HIS A 130 -8.04 -6.51 0.50
C HIS A 130 -6.93 -5.47 0.56
N ILE A 131 -5.86 -5.70 1.34
CA ILE A 131 -4.76 -4.73 1.50
C ILE A 131 -4.17 -4.27 0.16
N SER A 132 -3.97 -5.20 -0.79
CA SER A 132 -3.45 -4.87 -2.11
C SER A 132 -4.39 -4.00 -2.95
N VAL A 133 -5.69 -4.01 -2.67
CA VAL A 133 -6.70 -3.21 -3.37
C VAL A 133 -6.73 -1.81 -2.77
N GLU A 134 -6.69 -1.69 -1.45
CA GLU A 134 -6.58 -0.39 -0.77
C GLU A 134 -5.28 0.35 -1.15
N LEU A 135 -4.15 -0.37 -1.22
CA LEU A 135 -2.88 0.18 -1.68
C LEU A 135 -2.91 0.58 -3.16
N GLU A 136 -3.50 -0.24 -4.03
CA GLU A 136 -3.66 0.10 -5.46
C GLU A 136 -4.57 1.32 -5.64
N PHE A 137 -5.61 1.44 -4.82
CA PHE A 137 -6.48 2.60 -4.83
C PHE A 137 -5.73 3.88 -4.41
N MET A 138 -4.89 3.81 -3.39
CA MET A 138 -4.00 4.93 -3.03
C MET A 138 -3.00 5.28 -4.14
N ALA A 139 -2.45 4.28 -4.84
CA ALA A 139 -1.66 4.54 -6.05
C ALA A 139 -2.48 5.29 -7.11
N HIS A 140 -3.73 4.90 -7.35
CA HIS A 140 -4.57 5.62 -8.31
C HIS A 140 -4.79 7.09 -7.92
N LEU A 141 -5.11 7.36 -6.65
CA LEU A 141 -5.35 8.73 -6.20
C LEU A 141 -4.10 9.61 -6.24
N THR A 142 -2.92 9.05 -5.93
CA THR A 142 -1.63 9.75 -6.06
C THR A 142 -1.26 10.04 -7.51
N GLN A 143 -1.63 9.16 -8.45
CA GLN A 143 -1.50 9.43 -9.88
C GLN A 143 -2.36 10.61 -10.33
N LEU A 144 -3.64 10.63 -9.93
CA LEU A 144 -4.56 11.74 -10.24
C LEU A 144 -4.06 13.07 -9.65
N GLU A 145 -3.51 13.04 -8.44
CA GLU A 145 -2.88 14.21 -7.84
C GLU A 145 -1.66 14.70 -8.65
N ALA A 146 -0.75 13.80 -9.02
CA ALA A 146 0.44 14.15 -9.78
C ALA A 146 0.07 14.81 -11.12
N GLU A 147 -0.84 14.19 -11.88
CA GLU A 147 -1.33 14.71 -13.16
C GLU A 147 -1.97 16.10 -13.01
N ALA A 148 -2.79 16.29 -11.97
CA ALA A 148 -3.43 17.58 -11.73
C ALA A 148 -2.41 18.68 -11.38
N TRP A 149 -1.37 18.37 -10.60
CA TRP A 149 -0.28 19.32 -10.34
C TRP A 149 0.51 19.66 -11.61
N GLU A 150 0.79 18.69 -12.47
CA GLU A 150 1.50 18.90 -13.74
C GLU A 150 0.71 19.73 -14.76
N LEU A 151 -0.63 19.62 -14.72
CA LEU A 151 -1.56 20.36 -15.58
C LEU A 151 -1.98 21.72 -15.01
N ASP A 152 -1.37 22.17 -13.91
CA ASP A 152 -1.72 23.39 -13.17
C ASP A 152 -3.19 23.41 -12.68
N GLN A 153 -3.80 22.23 -12.51
CA GLN A 153 -5.17 22.01 -12.02
C GLN A 153 -5.17 21.93 -10.49
N THR A 154 -4.93 23.07 -9.85
CA THR A 154 -4.68 23.13 -8.39
C THR A 154 -5.87 22.63 -7.57
N ASP A 155 -7.11 22.96 -7.93
CA ASP A 155 -8.28 22.55 -7.16
C ASP A 155 -8.49 21.03 -7.23
N GLU A 156 -8.31 20.44 -8.41
CA GLU A 156 -8.34 18.99 -8.63
C GLU A 156 -7.24 18.27 -7.84
N ALA A 157 -6.02 18.81 -7.84
CA ALA A 157 -4.91 18.23 -7.09
C ALA A 157 -5.17 18.23 -5.57
N ILE A 158 -5.69 19.36 -5.05
CA ILE A 158 -6.10 19.47 -3.65
C ILE A 158 -7.23 18.50 -3.32
N ASN A 159 -8.23 18.36 -4.19
CA ASN A 159 -9.33 17.42 -3.98
C ASN A 159 -8.82 15.96 -3.92
N SER A 160 -7.94 15.57 -4.84
CA SER A 160 -7.28 14.25 -4.81
C SER A 160 -6.51 14.02 -3.51
N LEU A 161 -5.76 15.01 -3.04
CA LEU A 161 -5.00 14.96 -1.79
C LEU A 161 -5.92 14.79 -0.57
N LEU A 162 -7.00 15.56 -0.48
CA LEU A 162 -7.97 15.45 0.61
C LEU A 162 -8.67 14.09 0.61
N PHE A 163 -8.92 13.54 -0.58
CA PHE A 163 -9.57 12.24 -0.73
C PHE A 163 -8.64 11.07 -0.34
N GLN A 164 -7.35 11.16 -0.68
CA GLN A 164 -6.31 10.25 -0.16
C GLN A 164 -6.29 10.26 1.38
N LYS A 165 -6.24 11.45 1.97
CA LYS A 165 -6.23 11.63 3.42
C LYS A 165 -7.48 10.99 4.07
N GLU A 166 -8.66 11.25 3.52
CA GLU A 166 -9.90 10.67 4.05
C GLU A 166 -9.92 9.14 3.95
N PHE A 167 -9.41 8.57 2.84
CA PHE A 167 -9.31 7.13 2.69
C PHE A 167 -8.39 6.51 3.73
N LEU A 168 -7.19 7.06 3.92
CA LEU A 168 -6.24 6.60 4.94
C LEU A 168 -6.89 6.64 6.34
N GLU A 169 -7.54 7.75 6.70
CA GLU A 169 -8.17 7.96 8.01
C GLU A 169 -9.32 7.00 8.32
N ARG A 170 -10.03 6.56 7.29
CA ARG A 170 -11.25 5.76 7.44
C ARG A 170 -11.07 4.28 7.15
N HIS A 171 -10.00 3.93 6.46
CA HIS A 171 -9.72 2.58 5.97
C HIS A 171 -8.27 2.20 6.31
N LEU A 172 -7.38 2.24 5.33
CA LEU A 172 -6.05 1.63 5.37
C LEU A 172 -5.25 1.88 6.67
N ALA A 173 -5.18 3.13 7.16
CA ALA A 173 -4.37 3.45 8.35
C ALA A 173 -4.98 2.91 9.66
N LEU A 174 -6.28 2.57 9.69
CA LEU A 174 -6.94 2.03 10.89
C LEU A 174 -6.51 0.60 11.23
N TRP A 175 -6.01 -0.15 10.24
CA TRP A 175 -5.78 -1.59 10.40
C TRP A 175 -4.40 -2.07 9.94
N VAL A 176 -3.67 -1.27 9.14
CA VAL A 176 -2.33 -1.63 8.65
C VAL A 176 -1.35 -1.98 9.77
N THR A 177 -1.39 -1.26 10.91
CA THR A 177 -0.53 -1.53 12.06
C THR A 177 -0.80 -2.91 12.65
N LYS A 178 -2.09 -3.29 12.80
CA LYS A 178 -2.51 -4.59 13.34
C LYS A 178 -2.23 -5.73 12.36
N PHE A 179 -2.44 -5.49 11.07
CA PHE A 179 -2.07 -6.43 10.01
C PHE A 179 -0.56 -6.71 10.05
N SER A 180 0.24 -5.64 10.06
CA SER A 180 1.70 -5.75 9.99
C SER A 180 2.29 -6.46 11.20
N ALA A 181 1.82 -6.14 12.41
CA ALA A 181 2.24 -6.83 13.63
C ALA A 181 1.98 -8.36 13.59
N LYS A 182 0.87 -8.79 12.99
CA LYS A 182 0.59 -10.23 12.83
C LYS A 182 1.48 -10.89 11.77
N VAL A 183 1.82 -10.17 10.70
CA VAL A 183 2.77 -10.66 9.69
C VAL A 183 4.16 -10.83 10.32
N GLU A 184 4.61 -9.83 11.08
CA GLU A 184 5.87 -9.88 11.82
C GLU A 184 5.92 -11.04 12.82
N GLU A 185 4.80 -11.37 13.48
CA GLU A 185 4.70 -12.48 14.42
C GLU A 185 4.72 -13.86 13.75
N LEU A 186 4.06 -14.02 12.59
CA LEU A 186 3.77 -15.33 12.01
C LEU A 186 4.63 -15.71 10.81
N ALA A 187 5.27 -14.76 10.14
CA ALA A 187 6.06 -15.04 8.96
C ALA A 187 7.36 -15.78 9.32
N GLU A 188 7.71 -16.74 8.47
CA GLU A 188 8.91 -17.57 8.64
C GLU A 188 10.04 -17.15 7.68
N ILE A 189 9.70 -16.39 6.62
CA ILE A 189 10.69 -15.83 5.68
C ILE A 189 10.85 -14.32 5.91
N PRO A 190 12.10 -13.81 6.08
CA PRO A 190 12.36 -12.41 6.48
C PRO A 190 11.77 -11.30 5.60
N ILE A 191 11.50 -11.57 4.32
CA ILE A 191 10.95 -10.55 3.41
C ILE A 191 9.54 -10.11 3.81
N TYR A 192 8.70 -11.00 4.36
CA TYR A 192 7.32 -10.64 4.69
C TYR A 192 7.20 -9.70 5.91
N PRO A 193 7.91 -9.92 7.04
CA PRO A 193 8.01 -8.94 8.12
C PRO A 193 8.54 -7.59 7.62
N GLN A 194 9.57 -7.61 6.76
CA GLN A 194 10.17 -6.39 6.23
C GLN A 194 9.18 -5.59 5.37
N LEU A 195 8.42 -6.27 4.50
CA LEU A 195 7.37 -5.63 3.71
C LEU A 195 6.22 -5.12 4.58
N ALA A 196 5.84 -5.85 5.61
CA ALA A 196 4.80 -5.43 6.56
C ALA A 196 5.21 -4.18 7.34
N THR A 197 6.42 -4.16 7.90
CA THR A 197 7.01 -2.98 8.56
C THR A 197 7.08 -1.79 7.59
N LEU A 198 7.61 -1.99 6.38
CA LEU A 198 7.68 -0.92 5.37
C LEU A 198 6.28 -0.37 5.03
N THR A 199 5.28 -1.24 4.92
CA THR A 199 3.90 -0.84 4.62
C THR A 199 3.29 -0.02 5.74
N ARG A 200 3.42 -0.47 6.99
CA ARG A 200 2.95 0.29 8.16
C ARG A 200 3.61 1.66 8.21
N ASP A 201 4.93 1.69 8.17
CA ASP A 201 5.70 2.92 8.39
C ASP A 201 5.45 3.93 7.27
N PHE A 202 5.35 3.46 6.02
CA PHE A 202 5.00 4.30 4.88
C PHE A 202 3.58 4.87 4.98
N VAL A 203 2.57 4.02 5.26
CA VAL A 203 1.17 4.47 5.38
C VAL A 203 1.01 5.47 6.52
N GLU A 204 1.64 5.24 7.67
CA GLU A 204 1.60 6.15 8.81
C GLU A 204 2.31 7.47 8.52
N ALA A 205 3.47 7.44 7.86
CA ALA A 205 4.20 8.64 7.46
C ALA A 205 3.41 9.47 6.43
N ASP A 206 2.84 8.82 5.42
CA ASP A 206 2.05 9.50 4.38
C ASP A 206 0.76 10.10 4.95
N HIS A 207 0.07 9.37 5.84
CA HIS A 207 -1.11 9.91 6.53
C HIS A 207 -0.77 11.19 7.33
N GLN A 208 0.34 11.19 8.06
CA GLN A 208 0.81 12.36 8.80
C GLN A 208 1.15 13.53 7.87
N GLU A 209 1.85 13.24 6.77
CA GLU A 209 2.28 14.27 5.81
C GLU A 209 1.08 14.92 5.11
N LEU A 210 0.13 14.12 4.63
CA LEU A 210 -1.14 14.60 4.09
C LEU A 210 -1.93 15.46 5.09
N GLY A 211 -1.87 15.12 6.39
CA GLY A 211 -2.47 15.93 7.46
C GLY A 211 -1.85 17.32 7.59
N LYS A 212 -0.51 17.42 7.49
CA LYS A 212 0.21 18.70 7.51
C LYS A 212 -0.15 19.53 6.27
N ILE A 213 -0.02 18.94 5.08
CA ILE A 213 -0.29 19.62 3.80
C ILE A 213 -1.73 20.12 3.75
N SER A 214 -2.70 19.30 4.15
CA SER A 214 -4.12 19.69 4.22
C SER A 214 -4.32 20.90 5.14
N THR A 215 -3.66 20.93 6.31
CA THR A 215 -3.74 22.06 7.24
C THR A 215 -3.12 23.32 6.65
N GLU A 216 -2.02 23.22 5.93
CA GLU A 216 -1.36 24.36 5.27
C GLU A 216 -2.20 24.93 4.12
N ILE A 217 -2.89 24.08 3.36
CA ILE A 217 -3.75 24.51 2.24
C ILE A 217 -5.03 25.22 2.73
N MET A 218 -5.56 24.80 3.89
CA MET A 218 -6.80 25.37 4.46
C MET A 218 -6.60 26.69 5.21
N ASN A 219 -5.35 27.09 5.49
CA ASN A 219 -5.00 28.33 6.21
C ASN A 219 -4.52 29.44 5.26
#